data_AF-A0A2N2QRK8-F1
#
_entry.id   AF-A0A2N2QRK8-F1
#
_cell.length_a   1.000
_cell.length_b   1.000
_cell.length_c   1.000
_cell.angle_alpha   90.00
_cell.angle_beta   90.00
_cell.angle_gamma   90.00
#
_symmetry.space_group_name_H-M   'P 1'
#
loop_
_entity.id
_entity.type
_entity.pdbx_description
1 polymer ?
#
loop_
_entity_poly.entity_id
_entity_poly.type
_entity_poly.pdbx_seq_one_letter_code
_entity_poly.pdbx_strand_id
1 'polypeptide(L)'
;MSTATALTVGATASAAGADLLRIVRINEQIKRVVGVSFKINIMALNAIFLAKRAGTAALGFGVLSNELRVFSQELRDCMSGLNGLIHASVNEVSIILRNGRQDRLLGELAKGGAVLPLVSGVLERRAGERSAHAKRLADLRRQLKRALEDAFQLVELGGVLAKSAKIEAAYGQSFAASLTQVSSEFDGIVEEIRGALESLRHSPFFASK
;
A
#
# COMPACT_ATOMS: atom_id res chain seq x y z
N MET A 1 -38.20 17.24 -2.37
CA MET A 1 -36.87 17.01 -1.76
C MET A 1 -36.56 15.55 -1.38
N SER A 2 -37.55 14.66 -1.17
CA SER A 2 -37.31 13.26 -0.73
C SER A 2 -36.68 12.32 -1.79
N THR A 3 -36.86 12.59 -3.09
CA THR A 3 -36.32 11.77 -4.18
C THR A 3 -34.82 11.96 -4.42
N ALA A 4 -34.28 13.16 -4.21
CA ALA A 4 -32.86 13.47 -4.38
C ALA A 4 -31.97 12.80 -3.30
N THR A 5 -32.48 12.71 -2.07
CA THR A 5 -31.78 12.06 -0.94
C THR A 5 -31.71 10.54 -1.12
N ALA A 6 -32.71 9.91 -1.75
CA ALA A 6 -32.72 8.47 -1.99
C ALA A 6 -31.73 8.04 -3.10
N LEU A 7 -31.62 8.82 -4.19
CA LEU A 7 -30.66 8.56 -5.26
C LEU A 7 -29.19 8.70 -4.80
N THR A 8 -28.92 9.67 -3.93
CA THR A 8 -27.57 9.90 -3.38
C THR A 8 -27.12 8.79 -2.42
N VAL A 9 -28.04 8.18 -1.66
CA VAL A 9 -27.75 7.03 -0.78
C VAL A 9 -27.41 5.75 -1.58
N GLY A 10 -28.08 5.51 -2.72
CA GLY A 10 -27.78 4.36 -3.58
C GLY A 10 -26.41 4.46 -4.27
N ALA A 11 -26.06 5.66 -4.76
CA ALA A 11 -24.77 5.92 -5.41
C ALA A 11 -23.58 5.79 -4.44
N THR A 12 -23.74 6.26 -3.20
CA THR A 12 -22.69 6.20 -2.17
C THR A 12 -22.38 4.78 -1.70
N ALA A 13 -23.40 3.92 -1.55
CA ALA A 13 -23.18 2.51 -1.21
C ALA A 13 -22.45 1.74 -2.31
N SER A 14 -22.77 2.02 -3.59
CA SER A 14 -22.07 1.42 -4.74
C SER A 14 -20.61 1.89 -4.84
N ALA A 15 -20.35 3.18 -4.57
CA ALA A 15 -19.00 3.72 -4.56
C ALA A 15 -18.15 3.14 -3.42
N ALA A 16 -18.71 3.04 -2.21
CA ALA A 16 -18.02 2.45 -1.06
C ALA A 16 -17.71 0.96 -1.27
N GLY A 17 -18.58 0.21 -1.96
CA GLY A 17 -18.32 -1.18 -2.32
C GLY A 17 -17.15 -1.32 -3.31
N ALA A 18 -17.09 -0.43 -4.30
CA ALA A 18 -15.95 -0.37 -5.23
C ALA A 18 -14.64 0.01 -4.51
N ASP A 19 -14.71 0.95 -3.55
CA ASP A 19 -13.55 1.32 -2.73
C ASP A 19 -13.02 0.15 -1.90
N LEU A 20 -13.89 -0.68 -1.32
CA LEU A 20 -13.46 -1.86 -0.59
C LEU A 20 -12.67 -2.84 -1.48
N LEU A 21 -13.19 -3.14 -2.68
CA LEU A 21 -12.48 -4.00 -3.64
C LEU A 21 -11.12 -3.43 -4.04
N ARG A 22 -11.04 -2.11 -4.24
CA ARG A 22 -9.78 -1.44 -4.57
C ARG A 22 -8.79 -1.51 -3.40
N ILE A 23 -9.24 -1.28 -2.17
CA ILE A 23 -8.39 -1.38 -0.97
C ILE A 23 -7.86 -2.81 -0.78
N VAL A 24 -8.68 -3.84 -1.03
CA VAL A 24 -8.25 -5.25 -0.97
C VAL A 24 -7.15 -5.52 -1.99
N ARG A 25 -7.30 -5.07 -3.24
CA ARG A 25 -6.24 -5.19 -4.26
C ARG A 25 -4.96 -4.47 -3.82
N ILE A 26 -5.08 -3.30 -3.19
CA ILE A 26 -3.90 -2.60 -2.67
C ILE A 26 -3.20 -3.43 -1.59
N ASN A 27 -3.97 -4.03 -0.67
CA ASN A 27 -3.44 -4.91 0.37
C ASN A 27 -2.67 -6.12 -0.21
N GLU A 28 -3.21 -6.74 -1.26
CA GLU A 28 -2.55 -7.87 -1.94
C GLU A 28 -1.18 -7.48 -2.53
N GLN A 29 -1.07 -6.30 -3.14
CA GLN A 29 0.22 -5.83 -3.67
C GLN A 29 1.20 -5.49 -2.55
N ILE A 30 0.75 -4.85 -1.46
CA ILE A 30 1.61 -4.59 -0.30
C ILE A 30 2.15 -5.90 0.27
N LYS A 31 1.31 -6.93 0.43
CA LYS A 31 1.74 -8.26 0.88
C LYS A 31 2.77 -8.89 -0.06
N ARG A 32 2.60 -8.73 -1.38
CA ARG A 32 3.58 -9.18 -2.37
C ARG A 32 4.93 -8.50 -2.14
N VAL A 33 4.96 -7.17 -1.98
CA VAL A 33 6.19 -6.41 -1.72
C VAL A 33 6.86 -6.85 -0.42
N VAL A 34 6.09 -7.07 0.67
CA VAL A 34 6.62 -7.60 1.94
C VAL A 34 7.27 -8.98 1.76
N GLY A 35 6.63 -9.87 0.99
CA GLY A 35 7.19 -11.20 0.71
C GLY A 35 8.50 -11.12 -0.06
N VAL A 36 8.60 -10.18 -1.01
CA VAL A 36 9.80 -9.97 -1.81
C VAL A 36 10.92 -9.29 -1.00
N SER A 37 10.62 -8.33 -0.12
CA SER A 37 11.63 -7.69 0.74
C SER A 37 12.30 -8.67 1.71
N PHE A 38 11.57 -9.70 2.17
CA PHE A 38 12.16 -10.78 2.94
C PHE A 38 13.22 -11.57 2.15
N LYS A 39 12.98 -11.83 0.86
CA LYS A 39 13.96 -12.50 -0.01
C LYS A 39 15.25 -11.70 -0.13
N ILE A 40 15.15 -10.37 -0.32
CA ILE A 40 16.30 -9.46 -0.36
C ILE A 40 17.14 -9.59 0.91
N ASN A 41 16.49 -9.57 2.09
CA ASN A 41 17.18 -9.66 3.36
C ASN A 41 18.00 -10.96 3.49
N ILE A 42 17.43 -12.11 3.08
CA ILE A 42 18.14 -13.40 3.11
C ILE A 42 19.28 -13.43 2.10
N MET A 43 19.05 -12.92 0.88
CA MET A 43 20.09 -12.82 -0.14
C MET A 43 21.25 -11.94 0.30
N ALA A 44 20.95 -10.77 0.89
CA ALA A 44 21.92 -9.85 1.44
C ALA A 44 22.77 -10.51 2.54
N LEU A 45 22.14 -11.29 3.43
CA LEU A 45 22.86 -12.02 4.47
C LEU A 45 23.82 -13.07 3.89
N ASN A 46 23.37 -13.85 2.91
CA ASN A 46 24.19 -14.84 2.23
C ASN A 46 25.35 -14.18 1.46
N ALA A 47 25.08 -13.03 0.85
CA ALA A 47 26.06 -12.20 0.15
C ALA A 47 27.15 -11.66 1.08
N ILE A 48 26.79 -11.20 2.28
CA ILE A 48 27.76 -10.80 3.32
C ILE A 48 28.71 -11.95 3.67
N PHE A 49 28.17 -13.17 3.82
CA PHE A 49 29.00 -14.34 4.11
C PHE A 49 29.96 -14.66 2.95
N LEU A 50 29.47 -14.61 1.71
CA LEU A 50 30.28 -14.83 0.53
C LEU A 50 31.40 -13.78 0.39
N ALA A 51 31.07 -12.51 0.65
CA ALA A 51 32.04 -11.41 0.63
C ALA A 51 33.12 -11.60 1.72
N LYS A 52 32.74 -12.00 2.93
CA LYS A 52 33.71 -12.33 3.99
C LYS A 52 34.64 -13.48 3.58
N ARG A 53 34.13 -14.50 2.90
CA ARG A 53 34.94 -15.62 2.40
C ARG A 53 35.89 -15.19 1.27
N ALA A 54 35.47 -14.26 0.42
CA ALA A 54 36.27 -13.71 -0.66
C ALA A 54 37.36 -12.72 -0.18
N GLY A 55 37.26 -12.24 1.06
CA GLY A 55 38.26 -11.37 1.67
C GLY A 55 38.39 -10.04 0.92
N THR A 56 39.61 -9.66 0.57
CA THR A 56 39.90 -8.39 -0.10
C THR A 56 39.32 -8.30 -1.51
N ALA A 57 39.03 -9.43 -2.16
CA ALA A 57 38.47 -9.47 -3.51
C ALA A 57 37.01 -9.01 -3.61
N ALA A 58 36.28 -8.89 -2.50
CA ALA A 58 34.85 -8.54 -2.49
C ALA A 58 34.46 -7.53 -1.39
N LEU A 59 35.39 -6.67 -0.97
CA LEU A 59 35.13 -5.68 0.09
C LEU A 59 33.98 -4.73 -0.26
N GLY A 60 33.98 -4.18 -1.49
CA GLY A 60 32.92 -3.28 -1.97
C GLY A 60 31.56 -3.97 -2.01
N PHE A 61 31.52 -5.22 -2.49
CA PHE A 61 30.30 -6.04 -2.47
C PHE A 61 29.80 -6.35 -1.06
N GLY A 62 30.71 -6.54 -0.09
CA GLY A 62 30.37 -6.75 1.31
C GLY A 62 29.68 -5.55 1.95
N VAL A 63 30.20 -4.33 1.70
CA VAL A 63 29.57 -3.07 2.14
C VAL A 63 28.18 -2.94 1.54
N LEU A 64 28.07 -3.15 0.23
CA LEU A 64 26.81 -3.04 -0.47
C LEU A 64 25.79 -4.08 0.02
N SER A 65 26.23 -5.30 0.31
CA SER A 65 25.34 -6.33 0.87
C SER A 65 24.76 -5.91 2.22
N ASN A 66 25.49 -5.12 3.02
CA ASN A 66 24.94 -4.54 4.23
C ASN A 66 23.94 -3.41 3.93
N GLU A 67 24.18 -2.58 2.91
CA GLU A 67 23.20 -1.57 2.46
C GLU A 67 21.91 -2.23 1.94
N LEU A 68 22.01 -3.33 1.20
CA LEU A 68 20.85 -4.12 0.76
C LEU A 68 20.03 -4.64 1.94
N ARG A 69 20.70 -5.03 3.03
CA ARG A 69 20.03 -5.46 4.26
C ARG A 69 19.27 -4.31 4.91
N VAL A 70 19.89 -3.14 5.02
CA VAL A 70 19.24 -1.92 5.55
C VAL A 70 18.04 -1.53 4.68
N PHE A 71 18.22 -1.46 3.36
CA PHE A 71 17.15 -1.21 2.40
C PHE A 71 15.97 -2.19 2.57
N SER A 72 16.25 -3.49 2.73
CA SER A 72 15.20 -4.50 2.91
C SER A 72 14.39 -4.31 4.20
N GLN A 73 15.04 -3.81 5.25
CA GLN A 73 14.40 -3.50 6.53
C GLN A 73 13.55 -2.24 6.42
N GLU A 74 14.10 -1.16 5.86
CA GLU A 74 13.37 0.09 5.62
C GLU A 74 12.13 -0.14 4.73
N LEU A 75 12.27 -0.97 3.69
CA LEU A 75 11.17 -1.31 2.81
C LEU A 75 10.08 -2.08 3.57
N ARG A 76 10.46 -3.00 4.46
CA ARG A 76 9.50 -3.71 5.32
C ARG A 76 8.76 -2.77 6.25
N ASP A 77 9.46 -1.83 6.87
CA ASP A 77 8.86 -0.88 7.80
C ASP A 77 7.89 0.07 7.07
N CYS A 78 8.27 0.54 5.89
CA CYS A 78 7.41 1.31 5.00
C CYS A 78 6.13 0.52 4.62
N MET A 79 6.28 -0.73 4.19
CA MET A 79 5.13 -1.59 3.87
C MET A 79 4.23 -1.88 5.08
N SER A 80 4.80 -2.00 6.28
CA SER A 80 4.05 -2.17 7.53
C SER A 80 3.18 -0.93 7.81
N GLY A 81 3.74 0.27 7.66
CA GLY A 81 3.00 1.52 7.78
C GLY A 81 1.85 1.63 6.78
N LEU A 82 2.10 1.29 5.51
CA LEU A 82 1.08 1.21 4.47
C LEU A 82 -0.04 0.22 4.84
N ASN A 83 0.32 -0.96 5.35
CA ASN A 83 -0.66 -1.96 5.77
C ASN A 83 -1.55 -1.45 6.91
N GLY A 84 -0.99 -0.70 7.87
CA GLY A 84 -1.76 -0.03 8.92
C GLY A 84 -2.81 0.95 8.38
N LEU A 85 -2.42 1.81 7.42
CA LEU A 85 -3.33 2.76 6.75
C LEU A 85 -4.42 2.04 5.94
N ILE A 86 -4.09 0.92 5.33
CA ILE A 86 -5.05 0.07 4.61
C ILE A 86 -6.07 -0.55 5.56
N HIS A 87 -5.63 -1.11 6.69
CA HIS A 87 -6.55 -1.64 7.69
C HIS A 87 -7.50 -0.57 8.23
N ALA A 88 -6.99 0.63 8.51
CA ALA A 88 -7.82 1.78 8.88
C ALA A 88 -8.84 2.14 7.77
N SER A 89 -8.41 2.13 6.51
CA SER A 89 -9.28 2.41 5.35
C SER A 89 -10.38 1.36 5.18
N VAL A 90 -10.07 0.07 5.33
CA VAL A 90 -11.08 -1.02 5.29
C VAL A 90 -12.12 -0.84 6.39
N ASN A 91 -11.68 -0.52 7.61
CA ASN A 91 -12.59 -0.30 8.73
C ASN A 91 -13.52 0.89 8.46
N GLU A 92 -12.98 2.01 7.98
CA GLU A 92 -13.75 3.21 7.68
C GLU A 92 -14.78 2.95 6.56
N VAL A 93 -14.38 2.30 5.47
CA VAL A 93 -15.31 1.92 4.38
C VAL A 93 -16.39 0.95 4.86
N SER A 94 -16.03 0.02 5.75
CA SER A 94 -17.01 -0.93 6.33
C SER A 94 -18.07 -0.21 7.16
N ILE A 95 -17.69 0.83 7.92
CA ILE A 95 -18.62 1.68 8.66
C ILE A 95 -19.53 2.43 7.68
N ILE A 96 -18.97 3.04 6.63
CA ILE A 96 -19.73 3.76 5.61
C ILE A 96 -20.76 2.84 4.94
N LEU A 97 -20.37 1.62 4.57
CA LEU A 97 -21.27 0.63 3.96
C LEU A 97 -22.41 0.22 4.90
N ARG A 98 -22.08 -0.06 6.17
CA ARG A 98 -23.07 -0.44 7.19
C ARG A 98 -24.05 0.70 7.45
N ASN A 99 -23.56 1.94 7.57
CA ASN A 99 -24.39 3.12 7.80
C ASN A 99 -25.25 3.45 6.58
N GLY A 100 -24.68 3.40 5.37
CA GLY A 100 -25.44 3.62 4.14
C GLY A 100 -26.59 2.63 3.94
N ARG A 101 -26.41 1.36 4.36
CA ARG A 101 -27.50 0.38 4.35
C ARG A 101 -28.61 0.72 5.35
N GLN A 102 -28.26 1.12 6.57
CA GLN A 102 -29.22 1.54 7.59
C GLN A 102 -29.97 2.81 7.16
N ASP A 103 -29.26 3.80 6.61
CA ASP A 103 -29.83 5.06 6.12
C ASP A 103 -30.87 4.81 5.02
N ARG A 104 -30.60 3.84 4.14
CA ARG A 104 -31.57 3.43 3.10
C ARG A 104 -32.86 2.88 3.71
N LEU A 105 -32.76 1.96 4.67
CA LEU A 105 -33.93 1.38 5.34
C LEU A 105 -34.74 2.44 6.09
N LEU A 106 -34.06 3.36 6.78
CA LEU A 106 -34.71 4.49 7.46
C LEU A 106 -35.39 5.44 6.46
N GLY A 107 -34.77 5.70 5.31
CA GLY A 107 -35.36 6.50 4.24
C GLY A 107 -36.58 5.85 3.59
N GLU A 108 -36.61 4.51 3.50
CA GLU A 108 -37.78 3.76 3.03
C GLU A 108 -38.93 3.84 4.04
N LEU A 109 -38.66 3.71 5.34
CA LEU A 109 -39.65 3.91 6.41
C LEU A 109 -40.21 5.33 6.45
N ALA A 110 -39.36 6.34 6.23
CA ALA A 110 -39.78 7.75 6.20
C ALA A 110 -40.81 8.04 5.09
N LYS A 111 -40.74 7.32 3.97
CA LYS A 111 -41.72 7.43 2.86
C LYS A 111 -43.10 6.85 3.22
N GLY A 112 -43.17 5.95 4.21
CA GLY A 112 -44.40 5.31 4.69
C GLY A 112 -45.25 6.16 5.64
N GLY A 113 -44.84 7.40 5.95
CA GLY A 113 -45.68 8.42 6.60
C GLY A 113 -45.90 8.31 8.11
N ALA A 114 -45.72 7.14 8.74
CA ALA A 114 -46.14 6.91 10.13
C ALA A 114 -45.27 7.55 11.23
N VAL A 115 -44.02 7.95 10.95
CA VAL A 115 -43.04 8.39 11.99
C VAL A 115 -42.19 9.59 11.54
N LEU A 116 -42.77 10.52 10.79
CA LEU A 116 -42.05 11.58 10.06
C LEU A 116 -41.12 12.47 10.92
N PRO A 117 -41.52 13.05 12.08
CA PRO A 117 -40.69 14.04 12.79
C PRO A 117 -39.48 13.44 13.52
N LEU A 118 -39.64 12.24 14.09
CA LEU A 118 -38.54 11.55 14.78
C LEU A 118 -37.54 10.99 13.77
N VAL A 119 -38.02 10.42 12.66
CA VAL A 119 -37.16 9.86 11.62
C VAL A 119 -36.38 10.95 10.88
N SER A 120 -36.98 12.13 10.64
CA SER A 120 -36.27 13.25 10.01
C SER A 120 -35.09 13.73 10.86
N GLY A 121 -35.27 13.88 12.18
CA GLY A 121 -34.17 14.28 13.08
C GLY A 121 -33.03 13.25 13.16
N VAL A 122 -33.36 11.95 13.08
CA VAL A 122 -32.35 10.87 13.01
C VAL A 122 -31.58 10.92 11.69
N LEU A 123 -32.27 11.13 10.56
CA LEU A 123 -31.64 11.22 9.24
C LEU A 123 -30.70 12.43 9.12
N GLU A 124 -31.05 13.57 9.70
CA GLU A 124 -30.17 14.75 9.75
C GLU A 124 -28.90 14.48 10.57
N ARG A 125 -29.04 13.90 11.76
CA ARG A 125 -27.88 13.52 12.59
C ARG A 125 -26.96 12.54 11.86
N ARG A 126 -27.53 11.52 11.22
CA ARG A 126 -26.76 10.53 10.45
C ARG A 126 -26.12 11.12 9.19
N ALA A 127 -26.74 12.11 8.56
CA ALA A 127 -26.10 12.83 7.46
C ALA A 127 -24.81 13.53 7.93
N GLY A 128 -24.79 14.08 9.15
CA GLY A 128 -23.59 14.62 9.80
C GLY A 128 -22.51 13.56 10.04
N GLU A 129 -22.88 12.42 10.64
CA GLU A 129 -21.95 11.29 10.85
C GLU A 129 -21.35 10.77 9.55
N ARG A 130 -22.18 10.61 8.50
CA ARG A 130 -21.73 10.19 7.17
C ARG A 130 -20.72 11.16 6.57
N SER A 131 -20.94 12.47 6.72
CA SER A 131 -19.99 13.49 6.28
C SER A 131 -18.65 13.37 7.03
N ALA A 132 -18.70 13.11 8.34
CA ALA A 132 -17.49 12.90 9.14
C ALA A 132 -16.71 11.65 8.70
N HIS A 133 -17.39 10.53 8.45
CA HIS A 133 -16.77 9.29 7.95
C HIS A 133 -16.18 9.47 6.54
N ALA A 134 -16.89 10.16 5.64
CA ALA A 134 -16.37 10.49 4.31
C ALA A 134 -15.09 11.33 4.39
N LYS A 135 -15.03 12.32 5.30
CA LYS A 135 -13.84 13.12 5.54
C LYS A 135 -12.67 12.29 6.07
N ARG A 136 -12.91 11.40 7.03
CA ARG A 136 -11.89 10.47 7.57
C ARG A 136 -11.32 9.57 6.47
N LEU A 137 -12.18 9.01 5.62
CA LEU A 137 -11.73 8.19 4.49
C LEU A 137 -10.87 9.01 3.51
N ALA A 138 -11.25 10.25 3.22
CA ALA A 138 -10.46 11.15 2.36
C ALA A 138 -9.10 11.51 2.97
N ASP A 139 -9.02 11.67 4.30
CA ASP A 139 -7.76 11.90 5.01
C ASP A 139 -6.86 10.65 4.99
N LEU A 140 -7.42 9.45 5.22
CA LEU A 140 -6.70 8.17 5.12
C LEU A 140 -6.16 7.94 3.70
N ARG A 141 -6.95 8.23 2.66
CA ARG A 141 -6.52 8.15 1.27
C ARG A 141 -5.33 9.06 0.98
N ARG A 142 -5.33 10.29 1.52
CA ARG A 142 -4.20 11.24 1.40
C ARG A 142 -2.96 10.77 2.15
N GLN A 143 -3.10 10.18 3.33
CA GLN A 143 -1.98 9.59 4.07
C GLN A 143 -1.39 8.39 3.32
N LEU A 144 -2.25 7.50 2.81
CA LEU A 144 -1.83 6.33 2.04
C LEU A 144 -1.09 6.74 0.77
N LYS A 145 -1.54 7.79 0.08
CA LYS A 145 -0.87 8.32 -1.11
C LYS A 145 0.55 8.81 -0.78
N ARG A 146 0.72 9.59 0.28
CA ARG A 146 2.04 10.09 0.71
C ARG A 146 2.98 8.95 1.11
N ALA A 147 2.49 8.00 1.91
CA ALA A 147 3.29 6.82 2.28
C ALA A 147 3.68 5.97 1.06
N LEU A 148 2.83 5.92 0.03
CA LEU A 148 3.17 5.25 -1.23
C LEU A 148 4.24 6.01 -2.01
N GLU A 149 4.17 7.35 -2.05
CA GLU A 149 5.22 8.19 -2.64
C GLU A 149 6.57 8.01 -1.93
N ASP A 150 6.58 7.94 -0.59
CA ASP A 150 7.78 7.65 0.19
C ASP A 150 8.36 6.26 -0.17
N ALA A 151 7.49 5.25 -0.34
CA ALA A 151 7.90 3.91 -0.75
C ALA A 151 8.56 3.91 -2.15
N PHE A 152 8.07 4.73 -3.08
CA PHE A 152 8.70 4.87 -4.40
C PHE A 152 10.10 5.45 -4.32
N GLN A 153 10.28 6.53 -3.55
CA GLN A 153 11.60 7.14 -3.38
C GLN A 153 12.60 6.13 -2.81
N LEU A 154 12.17 5.34 -1.82
CA LEU A 154 13.00 4.27 -1.26
C LEU A 154 13.39 3.23 -2.32
N VAL A 155 12.45 2.80 -3.17
CA VAL A 155 12.71 1.82 -4.23
C VAL A 155 13.57 2.37 -5.35
N GLU A 156 13.48 3.68 -5.67
CA GLU A 156 14.40 4.35 -6.59
C GLU A 156 15.84 4.30 -6.07
N LEU A 157 16.05 4.58 -4.77
CA LEU A 157 17.35 4.42 -4.13
C LEU A 157 17.82 2.96 -4.19
N GLY A 158 16.91 2.00 -3.97
CA GLY A 158 17.19 0.57 -4.15
C GLY A 158 17.65 0.21 -5.57
N GLY A 159 17.13 0.89 -6.59
CA GLY A 159 17.57 0.73 -7.99
C GLY A 159 19.00 1.23 -8.22
N VAL A 160 19.38 2.33 -7.58
CA VAL A 160 20.77 2.82 -7.60
C VAL A 160 21.71 1.80 -6.93
N LEU A 161 21.31 1.26 -5.77
CA LEU A 161 22.05 0.19 -5.09
C LEU A 161 22.22 -1.04 -5.98
N ALA A 162 21.18 -1.44 -6.72
CA ALA A 162 21.22 -2.59 -7.61
C ALA A 162 22.24 -2.40 -8.73
N LYS A 163 22.29 -1.19 -9.29
CA LYS A 163 23.24 -0.84 -10.34
C LYS A 163 24.68 -0.83 -9.82
N SER A 164 24.90 -0.26 -8.63
CA SER A 164 26.20 -0.32 -7.95
C SER A 164 26.63 -1.77 -7.65
N ALA A 165 25.67 -2.66 -7.31
CA ALA A 165 25.93 -4.07 -7.06
C ALA A 165 26.49 -4.80 -8.26
N LYS A 166 25.95 -4.51 -9.44
CA LYS A 166 26.43 -5.11 -10.69
C LYS A 166 27.85 -4.69 -11.02
N ILE A 167 28.21 -3.43 -10.74
CA ILE A 167 29.56 -2.90 -10.96
C ILE A 167 30.53 -3.61 -10.01
N GLU A 168 30.27 -3.60 -8.70
CA GLU A 168 31.13 -4.25 -7.70
C GLU A 168 31.26 -5.75 -7.92
N ALA A 169 30.18 -6.42 -8.34
CA ALA A 169 30.21 -7.83 -8.68
C ALA A 169 31.20 -8.15 -9.81
N ALA A 170 31.29 -7.30 -10.83
CA ALA A 170 32.22 -7.49 -11.95
C ALA A 170 33.69 -7.39 -11.50
N TYR A 171 34.00 -6.63 -10.45
CA TYR A 171 35.34 -6.52 -9.88
C TYR A 171 35.69 -7.65 -8.89
N GLY A 172 34.75 -8.56 -8.59
CA GLY A 172 34.87 -9.64 -7.61
C GLY A 172 35.89 -10.75 -7.89
N GLN A 173 36.71 -10.61 -8.93
CA GLN A 173 37.76 -11.58 -9.34
C GLN A 173 37.22 -13.01 -9.45
N SER A 174 37.78 -13.96 -8.69
CA SER A 174 37.38 -15.38 -8.67
C SER A 174 35.94 -15.60 -8.19
N PHE A 175 35.31 -14.62 -7.53
CA PHE A 175 33.92 -14.67 -7.09
C PHE A 175 32.96 -13.92 -8.01
N ALA A 176 33.46 -13.26 -9.07
CA ALA A 176 32.66 -12.39 -9.93
C ALA A 176 31.38 -13.07 -10.44
N ALA A 177 31.46 -14.32 -10.90
CA ALA A 177 30.28 -15.06 -11.37
C ALA A 177 29.18 -15.18 -10.29
N SER A 178 29.55 -15.58 -9.06
CA SER A 178 28.60 -15.69 -7.95
C SER A 178 28.03 -14.32 -7.54
N LEU A 179 28.85 -13.28 -7.50
CA LEU A 179 28.41 -11.92 -7.13
C LEU A 179 27.52 -11.31 -8.21
N THR A 180 27.81 -11.57 -9.49
CA THR A 180 27.01 -11.09 -10.61
C THR A 180 25.64 -11.75 -10.58
N GLN A 181 25.54 -13.05 -10.28
CA GLN A 181 24.27 -13.72 -10.09
C GLN A 181 23.44 -13.05 -8.98
N VAL A 182 24.02 -12.85 -7.80
CA VAL A 182 23.32 -12.22 -6.67
C VAL A 182 22.86 -10.79 -7.00
N SER A 183 23.71 -9.99 -7.64
CA SER A 183 23.34 -8.61 -8.02
C SER A 183 22.24 -8.58 -9.09
N SER A 184 22.23 -9.54 -10.02
CA SER A 184 21.19 -9.66 -11.05
C SER A 184 19.86 -10.09 -10.45
N GLU A 185 19.86 -11.02 -9.50
CA GLU A 185 18.66 -11.44 -8.78
C GLU A 185 18.09 -10.27 -7.96
N PHE A 186 18.96 -9.51 -7.27
CA PHE A 186 18.53 -8.33 -6.52
C PHE A 186 17.91 -7.25 -7.43
N ASP A 187 18.54 -6.95 -8.57
CA ASP A 187 18.02 -6.00 -9.55
C ASP A 187 16.63 -6.39 -10.06
N GLY A 188 16.45 -7.67 -10.42
CA GLY A 188 15.13 -8.19 -10.83
C GLY A 188 14.07 -8.07 -9.75
N ILE A 189 14.45 -8.26 -8.48
CA ILE A 189 13.55 -8.06 -7.34
C ILE A 189 13.16 -6.58 -7.18
N VAL A 190 14.11 -5.65 -7.30
CA VAL A 190 13.82 -4.21 -7.21
C VAL A 190 12.87 -3.77 -8.33
N GLU A 191 13.06 -4.29 -9.55
CA GLU A 191 12.14 -4.10 -10.68
C GLU A 191 10.74 -4.64 -10.38
N GLU A 192 10.63 -5.84 -9.79
CA GLU A 192 9.33 -6.42 -9.40
C GLU A 192 8.60 -5.52 -8.38
N ILE A 193 9.33 -5.04 -7.36
CA ILE A 193 8.76 -4.15 -6.35
C ILE A 193 8.30 -2.84 -6.99
N ARG A 194 9.12 -2.24 -7.87
CA ARG A 194 8.76 -1.01 -8.58
C ARG A 194 7.47 -1.19 -9.38
N GLY A 195 7.36 -2.28 -10.14
CA GLY A 195 6.15 -2.60 -10.91
C GLY A 195 4.91 -2.77 -10.02
N ALA A 196 5.06 -3.43 -8.86
CA ALA A 196 3.97 -3.58 -7.90
C ALA A 196 3.51 -2.22 -7.34
N LEU A 197 4.44 -1.37 -6.91
CA LEU A 197 4.12 -0.01 -6.45
C LEU A 197 3.51 0.84 -7.57
N GLU A 198 3.99 0.71 -8.80
CA GLU A 198 3.46 1.43 -9.96
C GLU A 198 2.02 1.04 -10.27
N SER A 199 1.68 -0.23 -10.14
CA SER A 199 0.28 -0.69 -10.20
C SER A 199 -0.58 -0.03 -9.11
N LEU A 200 -0.04 0.14 -7.89
CA LEU A 200 -0.74 0.82 -6.79
C LEU A 200 -0.97 2.31 -7.08
N ARG A 201 0.03 3.01 -7.61
CA ARG A 201 -0.05 4.46 -7.90
C ARG A 201 -1.20 4.82 -8.82
N HIS A 202 -1.50 3.96 -9.79
CA HIS A 202 -2.56 4.14 -10.75
C HIS A 202 -3.92 3.60 -10.27
N SER A 203 -4.03 3.15 -9.02
CA SER A 203 -5.29 2.67 -8.47
C SER A 203 -6.34 3.79 -8.44
N PRO A 204 -7.56 3.54 -8.95
CA PRO A 204 -8.66 4.52 -8.93
C PRO A 204 -9.10 4.88 -7.51
N PHE A 205 -8.67 4.11 -6.50
CA PHE A 205 -8.89 4.46 -5.10
C PHE A 205 -8.32 5.83 -4.75
N PHE A 206 -7.16 6.19 -5.31
CA PHE A 206 -6.52 7.48 -5.05
C PHE A 206 -7.11 8.63 -5.88
N ALA A 207 -7.78 8.32 -6.99
CA ALA A 207 -8.44 9.30 -7.84
C ALA A 207 -9.86 9.68 -7.37
N SER A 208 -10.46 8.89 -6.47
CA SER A 208 -11.79 9.17 -5.94
C SER A 208 -11.75 10.40 -5.02
N LYS A 209 -12.52 11.43 -5.39
CA LYS A 209 -12.80 12.60 -4.53
C LYS A 209 -13.65 12.20 -3.34
#